data_AF-A0A0N4U5Q3-F1
#
_entry.id   AF-A0A0N4U5Q3-F1
#
_cell.length_a   1.000
_cell.length_b   1.000
_cell.length_c   1.000
_cell.angle_alpha   90.00
_cell.angle_beta   90.00
_cell.angle_gamma   90.00
#
_symmetry.space_group_name_H-M   'P 1'
#
loop_
_entity.id
_entity.type
_entity.pdbx_description
1 polymer ?
#
loop_
_entity_poly.entity_id
_entity_poly.type
_entity_poly.pdbx_seq_one_letter_code
_entity_poly.pdbx_strand_id
1 'polypeptide(L)'
;LLLFLKIFSVCGALTGISFAWGIQTSLRLIRAKNIEDIDARLNNGVALARRALFLATVISVSGFGLFILGISASLEVDTPRQFGDKMKNAFGDRFKLKKTTVEKRYPSTNFVKEHPTHSSAILLKDRRHCQRSLPSTRRALFIIAHPDDESMFFAPTIIGLRQSGSSVYLLCITVGDHDGLGQKRKIELSHAVNILGISVNNLMIMNYESFRDGFVSWNREKLADIILRHIQILDVDTVVTFDGRGVSSHPNHIACFRAVQLLYSNGSIPADAQVFVLESVPVWRKYIIALDAAISSFHSTFLYVSSFSAYICTWRAMLAHSSQMVWFRYLYLIFSRYILINTLRRIHLQQRYYVYKKKL
;
A
#
# COMPACT_ATOMS: atom_id res chain seq x y z
N LEU A 1 -8.02 32.98 -0.50
CA LEU A 1 -8.63 31.93 -1.37
C LEU A 1 -8.33 32.16 -2.85
N LEU A 2 -8.75 33.29 -3.45
CA LEU A 2 -8.47 33.64 -4.86
C LEU A 2 -6.96 33.74 -5.22
N LEU A 3 -6.13 34.26 -4.32
CA LEU A 3 -4.67 34.31 -4.50
C LEU A 3 -4.04 32.91 -4.48
N PHE A 4 -4.59 32.02 -3.64
CA PHE A 4 -4.16 30.63 -3.50
C PHE A 4 -4.52 29.81 -4.75
N LEU A 5 -5.73 29.99 -5.28
CA LEU A 5 -6.19 29.40 -6.54
C LEU A 5 -5.37 29.85 -7.75
N LYS A 6 -4.98 31.14 -7.82
CA LYS A 6 -4.11 31.66 -8.88
C LYS A 6 -2.70 31.09 -8.81
N ILE A 7 -2.10 31.00 -7.61
CA ILE A 7 -0.78 30.39 -7.43
C ILE A 7 -0.80 28.91 -7.84
N PHE A 8 -1.86 28.17 -7.50
CA PHE A 8 -1.98 26.76 -7.86
C PHE A 8 -2.23 26.51 -9.36
N SER A 9 -3.04 27.35 -10.02
CA SER A 9 -3.24 27.29 -11.48
C SER A 9 -1.94 27.57 -12.25
N VAL A 10 -1.17 28.56 -11.79
CA VAL A 10 0.14 28.89 -12.37
C VAL A 10 1.15 27.77 -12.12
N CYS A 11 1.19 27.19 -10.91
CA CYS A 11 2.03 26.03 -10.63
C CYS A 11 1.65 24.80 -11.48
N GLY A 12 0.35 24.52 -11.67
CA GLY A 12 -0.13 23.44 -12.53
C GLY A 12 0.32 23.61 -13.98
N ALA A 13 0.18 24.81 -14.54
CA ALA A 13 0.64 25.13 -15.89
C ALA A 13 2.17 25.00 -16.03
N LEU A 14 2.93 25.54 -15.06
CA LEU A 14 4.40 25.43 -15.03
C LEU A 14 4.88 23.99 -14.93
N THR A 15 4.18 23.13 -14.18
CA THR A 15 4.50 21.70 -14.09
C THR A 15 4.20 20.95 -15.38
N GLY A 16 3.10 21.28 -16.07
CA GLY A 16 2.79 20.71 -17.39
C GLY A 16 3.83 21.10 -18.44
N ILE A 17 4.32 22.34 -18.41
CA ILE A 17 5.39 22.81 -19.28
C ILE A 17 6.71 22.09 -18.97
N SER A 18 7.07 21.95 -17.69
CA SER A 18 8.27 21.23 -17.26
C SER A 18 8.24 19.75 -17.67
N PHE A 19 7.08 19.11 -17.57
CA PHE A 19 6.87 17.73 -18.03
C PHE A 19 7.03 17.59 -19.54
N ALA A 20 6.40 18.47 -20.33
CA ALA A 20 6.52 18.49 -21.78
C ALA A 20 7.97 18.74 -22.23
N TRP A 21 8.67 19.64 -21.52
CA TRP A 21 10.08 19.91 -21.76
C TRP A 21 10.93 18.68 -21.45
N GLY A 22 10.71 17.99 -20.32
CA GLY A 22 11.41 16.74 -19.98
C GLY A 22 11.25 15.64 -21.04
N ILE A 23 10.06 15.48 -21.61
CA ILE A 23 9.82 14.57 -22.74
C ILE A 23 10.60 15.02 -23.98
N GLN A 24 10.54 16.31 -24.32
CA GLN A 24 11.22 16.87 -25.49
C GLN A 24 12.75 16.72 -25.40
N THR A 25 13.34 16.96 -24.22
CA THR A 25 14.78 16.80 -23.99
C THR A 25 15.19 15.33 -24.09
N SER A 26 14.38 14.42 -23.54
CA SER A 26 14.61 12.97 -23.64
C SER A 26 14.60 12.50 -25.11
N LEU A 27 13.65 13.00 -25.92
CA LEU A 27 13.59 12.71 -27.36
C LEU A 27 14.76 13.29 -28.15
N ARG A 28 15.28 14.47 -27.76
CA ARG A 28 16.48 15.07 -28.36
C ARG A 28 17.75 14.27 -28.04
N LEU A 29 17.87 13.77 -26.81
CA LEU A 29 19.00 12.92 -26.39
C LEU A 29 18.99 11.56 -27.11
N ILE A 30 17.81 11.00 -27.39
CA ILE A 30 17.67 9.77 -28.20
C ILE A 30 18.09 10.01 -29.67
N ARG A 31 17.88 11.24 -30.20
CA ARG A 31 18.23 11.60 -31.58
C ARG A 31 19.68 12.03 -31.78
N ALA A 32 20.38 12.46 -30.73
CA ALA A 32 21.78 12.86 -30.80
C ALA A 32 22.67 11.62 -30.88
N LYS A 33 22.82 11.08 -32.10
CA LYS A 33 23.74 9.97 -32.40
C LYS A 33 24.87 10.50 -33.29
N ASN A 34 26.07 10.61 -32.74
CA ASN A 34 27.33 10.47 -33.46
C ASN A 34 28.43 10.01 -32.49
N ILE A 35 29.20 9.04 -32.97
CA ILE A 35 30.01 8.08 -32.21
C ILE A 35 31.46 8.53 -32.24
N GLU A 36 32.11 8.56 -31.08
CA GLU A 36 33.45 7.98 -30.89
C GLU A 36 33.77 7.86 -29.38
N ASP A 37 34.45 6.77 -29.07
CA ASP A 37 34.85 6.20 -27.79
C ASP A 37 33.74 5.56 -26.91
N ILE A 38 33.63 4.23 -26.99
CA ILE A 38 32.41 3.47 -26.62
C ILE A 38 32.41 3.02 -25.16
N ASP A 39 33.52 2.54 -24.58
CA ASP A 39 33.50 1.87 -23.27
C ASP A 39 33.55 2.82 -22.07
N ALA A 40 34.41 3.86 -22.11
CA ALA A 40 34.47 4.86 -21.04
C ALA A 40 33.22 5.75 -21.00
N ARG A 41 32.61 6.00 -22.17
CA ARG A 41 31.31 6.68 -22.30
C ARG A 41 30.12 5.77 -22.05
N LEU A 42 30.20 4.44 -22.20
CA LEU A 42 29.08 3.57 -21.84
C LEU A 42 28.84 3.61 -20.34
N ASN A 43 29.88 3.47 -19.52
CA ASN A 43 29.70 3.46 -18.07
C ASN A 43 29.27 4.83 -17.53
N ASN A 44 29.90 5.91 -18.03
CA ASN A 44 29.52 7.28 -17.65
C ASN A 44 28.18 7.72 -18.26
N GLY A 45 27.88 7.28 -19.47
CA GLY A 45 26.66 7.58 -20.22
C GLY A 45 25.47 6.76 -19.73
N VAL A 46 25.65 5.50 -19.32
CA VAL A 46 24.64 4.70 -18.63
C VAL A 46 24.40 5.25 -17.23
N ALA A 47 25.44 5.68 -16.52
CA ALA A 47 25.28 6.34 -15.21
C ALA A 47 24.56 7.69 -15.35
N LEU A 48 24.92 8.51 -16.35
CA LEU A 48 24.27 9.78 -16.65
C LEU A 48 22.84 9.57 -17.16
N ALA A 49 22.59 8.60 -18.03
CA ALA A 49 21.27 8.24 -18.52
C ALA A 49 20.40 7.65 -17.40
N ARG A 50 20.96 6.86 -16.48
CA ARG A 50 20.25 6.43 -15.27
C ARG A 50 19.92 7.60 -14.36
N ARG A 51 20.85 8.55 -14.16
CA ARG A 51 20.60 9.77 -13.36
C ARG A 51 19.57 10.67 -14.02
N ALA A 52 19.64 10.87 -15.33
CA ALA A 52 18.72 11.68 -16.11
C ALA A 52 17.34 11.02 -16.20
N LEU A 53 17.27 9.70 -16.39
CA LEU A 53 16.04 8.92 -16.34
C LEU A 53 15.44 8.97 -14.94
N PHE A 54 16.24 8.76 -13.89
CA PHE A 54 15.80 8.90 -12.51
C PHE A 54 15.25 10.31 -12.24
N LEU A 55 15.97 11.36 -12.64
CA LEU A 55 15.55 12.74 -12.44
C LEU A 55 14.30 13.08 -13.27
N ALA A 56 14.23 12.64 -14.51
CA ALA A 56 13.07 12.81 -15.39
C ALA A 56 11.86 12.04 -14.87
N THR A 57 12.05 10.83 -14.34
CA THR A 57 11.00 10.05 -13.66
C THR A 57 10.57 10.74 -12.37
N VAL A 58 11.49 11.27 -11.56
CA VAL A 58 11.15 12.03 -10.34
C VAL A 58 10.37 13.30 -10.70
N ILE A 59 10.79 14.06 -11.70
CA ILE A 59 10.10 15.28 -12.17
C ILE A 59 8.75 14.92 -12.81
N SER A 60 8.67 13.84 -13.58
CA SER A 60 7.46 13.33 -14.22
C SER A 60 6.43 12.84 -13.20
N VAL A 61 6.86 12.02 -12.25
CA VAL A 61 6.05 11.49 -11.15
C VAL A 61 5.60 12.61 -10.22
N SER A 62 6.46 13.59 -9.96
CA SER A 62 6.11 14.79 -9.18
C SER A 62 5.17 15.72 -9.95
N GLY A 63 5.36 15.87 -11.26
CA GLY A 63 4.51 16.66 -12.15
C GLY A 63 3.12 16.05 -12.31
N PHE A 64 3.01 14.73 -12.39
CA PHE A 64 1.73 14.03 -12.36
C PHE A 64 1.06 14.14 -10.98
N GLY A 65 1.82 14.03 -9.88
CA GLY A 65 1.30 14.28 -8.54
C GLY A 65 0.73 15.70 -8.40
N LEU A 66 1.43 16.70 -8.94
CA LEU A 66 0.98 18.10 -8.98
C LEU A 66 -0.21 18.31 -9.93
N PHE A 67 -0.29 17.56 -11.03
CA PHE A 67 -1.45 17.55 -11.92
C PHE A 67 -2.70 16.96 -11.24
N ILE A 68 -2.56 15.82 -10.57
CA ILE A 68 -3.63 15.24 -9.75
C ILE A 68 -4.05 16.21 -8.66
N LEU A 69 -3.10 16.89 -8.00
CA LEU A 69 -3.42 17.93 -7.03
C LEU A 69 -4.14 19.13 -7.64
N GLY A 70 -3.76 19.55 -8.84
CA GLY A 70 -4.44 20.60 -9.59
C GLY A 70 -5.88 20.23 -9.92
N ILE A 71 -6.12 18.98 -10.36
CA ILE A 71 -7.49 18.50 -10.62
C ILE A 71 -8.25 18.30 -9.30
N SER A 72 -7.66 17.72 -8.26
CA SER A 72 -8.32 17.56 -6.96
C SER A 72 -8.70 18.90 -6.32
N ALA A 73 -7.85 19.92 -6.44
CA ALA A 73 -8.15 21.28 -6.01
C ALA A 73 -9.25 21.93 -6.87
N SER A 74 -9.19 21.76 -8.19
CA SER A 74 -10.21 22.28 -9.12
C SER A 74 -11.57 21.61 -8.95
N LEU A 75 -11.58 20.35 -8.51
CA LEU A 75 -12.79 19.58 -8.24
C LEU A 75 -13.24 19.68 -6.77
N GLU A 76 -12.59 20.44 -5.89
CA GLU A 76 -12.90 20.49 -4.45
C GLU A 76 -13.07 19.08 -3.85
N VAL A 77 -12.05 18.23 -4.01
CA VAL A 77 -12.05 16.87 -3.47
C VAL A 77 -10.83 16.64 -2.60
N ASP A 78 -11.09 16.31 -1.34
CA ASP A 78 -10.05 16.10 -0.32
C ASP A 78 -9.71 14.61 -0.15
N THR A 79 -10.44 13.72 -0.83
CA THR A 79 -10.23 12.27 -0.78
C THR A 79 -10.11 11.64 -2.16
N PRO A 80 -9.28 10.59 -2.33
CA PRO A 80 -9.17 9.85 -3.60
C PRO A 80 -10.49 9.22 -4.05
N ARG A 81 -11.42 8.94 -3.12
CA ARG A 81 -12.75 8.42 -3.43
C ARG A 81 -13.68 9.52 -3.96
N GLN A 82 -13.74 10.69 -3.32
CA GLN A 82 -14.49 11.83 -3.88
C GLN A 82 -13.98 12.20 -5.27
N PHE A 83 -12.66 12.14 -5.48
CA PHE A 83 -12.05 12.28 -6.80
C PHE A 83 -12.52 11.17 -7.74
N GLY A 84 -12.43 9.90 -7.33
CA GLY A 84 -12.88 8.75 -8.12
C GLY A 84 -14.37 8.81 -8.49
N ASP A 85 -15.23 9.22 -7.56
CA ASP A 85 -16.67 9.38 -7.75
C ASP A 85 -16.97 10.55 -8.69
N LYS A 86 -16.33 11.73 -8.49
CA LYS A 86 -16.48 12.87 -9.42
C LYS A 86 -15.94 12.54 -10.81
N MET A 87 -14.83 11.80 -10.92
CA MET A 87 -14.28 11.37 -12.21
C MET A 87 -15.15 10.31 -12.87
N LYS A 88 -15.71 9.36 -12.12
CA LYS A 88 -16.69 8.38 -12.62
C LYS A 88 -17.97 9.07 -13.08
N ASN A 89 -18.44 10.09 -12.36
CA ASN A 89 -19.59 10.89 -12.76
C ASN A 89 -19.31 11.74 -14.01
N ALA A 90 -18.11 12.32 -14.12
CA ALA A 90 -17.73 13.17 -15.25
C ALA A 90 -17.42 12.37 -16.53
N PHE A 91 -16.73 11.24 -16.41
CA PHE A 91 -16.22 10.50 -17.56
C PHE A 91 -16.90 9.14 -17.79
N GLY A 92 -17.66 8.64 -16.82
CA GLY A 92 -18.29 7.31 -16.87
C GLY A 92 -17.27 6.18 -16.91
N ASP A 93 -17.71 5.03 -17.41
CA ASP A 93 -16.85 3.86 -17.66
C ASP A 93 -16.09 3.94 -19.00
N ARG A 94 -16.06 5.11 -19.66
CA ARG A 94 -15.51 5.28 -21.02
C ARG A 94 -14.03 4.90 -21.18
N PHE A 95 -13.27 4.91 -20.08
CA PHE A 95 -11.85 4.52 -20.05
C PHE A 95 -11.61 3.15 -19.41
N LYS A 96 -12.66 2.37 -19.15
CA LYS A 96 -12.52 0.99 -18.70
C LYS A 96 -11.87 0.20 -19.84
N LEU A 97 -10.61 -0.16 -19.67
CA LEU A 97 -9.86 -0.95 -20.65
C LEU A 97 -10.67 -2.21 -20.97
N LYS A 98 -11.01 -2.40 -22.26
CA LYS A 98 -11.69 -3.62 -22.72
C LYS A 98 -10.84 -4.82 -22.32
N LYS A 99 -11.41 -5.70 -21.50
CA LYS A 99 -10.77 -6.92 -21.04
C LYS A 99 -10.62 -7.85 -22.25
N THR A 100 -9.42 -8.04 -22.75
CA THR A 100 -9.16 -9.15 -23.67
C THR A 100 -9.33 -10.43 -22.87
N THR A 101 -10.32 -11.24 -23.21
CA THR A 101 -10.53 -12.56 -22.63
C THR A 101 -9.39 -13.47 -23.09
N VAL A 102 -8.24 -13.36 -22.42
CA VAL A 102 -7.24 -14.42 -22.46
C VAL A 102 -7.66 -15.39 -21.38
N GLU A 103 -8.29 -16.50 -21.77
CA GLU A 103 -8.36 -17.69 -20.94
C GLU A 103 -6.92 -18.09 -20.58
N LYS A 104 -6.43 -17.60 -19.44
CA LYS A 104 -5.21 -18.12 -18.85
C LYS A 104 -5.56 -19.45 -18.19
N ARG A 105 -5.49 -20.51 -18.99
CA ARG A 105 -5.34 -21.87 -18.47
C ARG A 105 -3.98 -21.92 -17.77
N TYR A 106 -3.98 -21.80 -16.45
CA TYR A 106 -2.78 -22.00 -15.66
C TYR A 106 -2.43 -23.50 -15.74
N PRO A 107 -1.25 -23.87 -16.26
CA PRO A 107 -0.82 -25.26 -16.19
C PRO A 107 -0.63 -25.64 -14.71
N SER A 108 -1.25 -26.75 -14.32
CA SER A 108 -0.93 -27.47 -13.09
C SER A 108 0.54 -27.86 -13.15
N THR A 109 1.39 -27.07 -12.50
CA THR A 109 2.81 -27.35 -12.38
C THR A 109 3.01 -28.22 -11.14
N ASN A 110 3.22 -29.51 -11.38
CA ASN A 110 3.89 -30.38 -10.42
C ASN A 110 5.30 -29.84 -10.22
N PHE A 111 5.52 -29.08 -9.14
CA PHE A 111 6.88 -28.73 -8.74
C PHE A 111 7.44 -29.84 -7.85
N VAL A 112 8.53 -30.41 -8.35
CA VAL A 112 9.44 -31.34 -7.70
C VAL A 112 9.84 -30.77 -6.33
N LYS A 113 9.77 -31.62 -5.30
CA LYS A 113 10.36 -31.35 -3.98
C LYS A 113 11.87 -31.26 -4.14
N GLU A 114 12.44 -30.07 -4.03
CA GLU A 114 13.86 -29.94 -3.72
C GLU A 114 14.07 -29.96 -2.21
N HIS A 115 14.80 -30.98 -1.75
CA HIS A 115 15.32 -31.07 -0.39
C HIS A 115 16.51 -30.11 -0.22
N PRO A 116 16.73 -29.54 0.97
CA PRO A 116 17.82 -28.61 1.21
C PRO A 116 19.13 -29.37 1.42
N THR A 117 20.11 -29.14 0.54
CA THR A 117 21.50 -29.52 0.79
C THR A 117 22.27 -28.32 1.34
N HIS A 118 22.95 -28.55 2.45
CA HIS A 118 23.89 -27.63 3.08
C HIS A 118 25.03 -27.28 2.12
N SER A 119 25.29 -25.99 1.89
CA SER A 119 26.64 -25.46 1.65
C SER A 119 26.69 -23.91 1.69
N SER A 120 27.31 -23.41 2.76
CA SER A 120 28.24 -22.26 2.82
C SER A 120 27.96 -20.99 1.99
N ALA A 121 27.46 -19.98 2.70
CA ALA A 121 27.96 -18.61 2.74
C ALA A 121 28.72 -18.05 1.53
N ILE A 122 28.01 -17.29 0.68
CA ILE A 122 28.51 -16.00 0.20
C ILE A 122 27.41 -14.98 0.46
N LEU A 123 27.55 -14.32 1.61
CA LEU A 123 26.65 -13.31 2.14
C LEU A 123 26.92 -11.99 1.40
N LEU A 124 26.46 -11.87 0.15
CA LEU A 124 26.27 -10.56 -0.48
C LEU A 124 25.10 -9.87 0.21
N LYS A 125 25.41 -9.28 1.36
CA LYS A 125 24.54 -8.40 2.13
C LYS A 125 24.28 -7.18 1.25
N ASP A 126 23.20 -7.21 0.46
CA ASP A 126 22.69 -6.03 -0.25
C ASP A 126 22.18 -5.02 0.80
N ARG A 127 23.13 -4.27 1.36
CA ARG A 127 23.01 -3.38 2.51
C ARG A 127 22.42 -2.01 2.13
N ARG A 128 21.37 -1.94 1.30
CA ARG A 128 20.79 -0.64 0.89
C ARG A 128 19.26 -0.58 0.79
N HIS A 129 18.54 -1.27 1.66
CA HIS A 129 17.15 -0.90 1.93
C HIS A 129 17.09 -0.24 3.30
N CYS A 130 16.72 1.05 3.34
CA CYS A 130 16.53 1.81 4.57
C CYS A 130 15.24 1.35 5.26
N GLN A 131 15.26 0.12 5.78
CA GLN A 131 14.15 -0.43 6.56
C GLN A 131 14.38 -0.11 8.03
N ARG A 132 13.35 0.43 8.66
CA ARG A 132 13.22 0.48 10.12
C ARG A 132 12.15 -0.53 10.49
N SER A 133 12.56 -1.78 10.59
CA SER A 133 11.65 -2.90 10.81
C SER A 133 10.94 -2.79 12.15
N LEU A 134 9.80 -3.48 12.26
CA LEU A 134 9.16 -3.71 13.54
C LEU A 134 10.14 -4.44 14.49
N PRO A 135 10.04 -4.23 15.81
CA PRO A 135 10.80 -5.02 16.77
C PRO A 135 10.38 -6.49 16.69
N SER A 136 11.24 -7.40 17.16
CA SER A 136 11.10 -8.87 17.09
C SER A 136 9.66 -9.38 16.84
N THR A 137 9.34 -9.63 15.58
CA THR A 137 8.04 -10.15 15.12
C THR A 137 8.22 -11.58 14.63
N ARG A 138 7.66 -12.57 15.33
CA ARG A 138 7.61 -13.97 14.90
C ARG A 138 6.34 -14.23 14.11
N ARG A 139 5.19 -13.74 14.59
CA ARG A 139 3.86 -14.04 14.04
C ARG A 139 3.03 -12.76 13.92
N ALA A 140 2.86 -12.29 12.69
CA ALA A 140 2.15 -11.05 12.38
C ALA A 140 0.75 -11.34 11.82
N LEU A 141 -0.27 -10.74 12.42
CA LEU A 141 -1.65 -10.75 11.92
C LEU A 141 -1.99 -9.40 11.27
N PHE A 142 -2.30 -9.41 9.98
CA PHE A 142 -2.86 -8.27 9.28
C PHE A 142 -4.38 -8.34 9.31
N ILE A 143 -5.03 -7.26 9.75
CA ILE A 143 -6.49 -7.14 9.78
C ILE A 143 -6.91 -6.13 8.72
N ILE A 144 -7.55 -6.62 7.67
CA ILE A 144 -8.00 -5.85 6.51
C ILE A 144 -9.52 -5.93 6.37
N ALA A 145 -10.14 -4.93 5.74
CA ALA A 145 -11.59 -4.87 5.62
C ALA A 145 -12.09 -5.61 4.38
N HIS A 146 -11.41 -5.44 3.25
CA HIS A 146 -11.83 -5.92 1.94
C HIS A 146 -10.70 -6.65 1.21
N PRO A 147 -11.03 -7.58 0.31
CA PRO A 147 -10.10 -8.07 -0.70
C PRO A 147 -9.51 -6.91 -1.50
N ASP A 148 -8.19 -6.88 -1.70
CA ASP A 148 -7.36 -5.82 -2.33
C ASP A 148 -6.60 -4.92 -1.35
N ASP A 149 -7.10 -4.78 -0.12
CA ASP A 149 -6.45 -3.97 0.92
C ASP A 149 -5.02 -4.45 1.20
N GLU A 150 -4.74 -5.76 1.14
CA GLU A 150 -3.40 -6.31 1.36
C GLU A 150 -2.40 -5.84 0.31
N SER A 151 -2.85 -5.76 -0.95
CA SER A 151 -2.03 -5.37 -2.10
C SER A 151 -1.91 -3.85 -2.21
N MET A 152 -2.99 -3.12 -1.95
CA MET A 152 -3.03 -1.67 -2.03
C MET A 152 -2.38 -0.96 -0.84
N PHE A 153 -2.60 -1.56 0.33
CA PHE A 153 -2.24 -1.17 1.69
C PHE A 153 -0.82 -1.50 2.12
N PHE A 154 -0.64 -2.82 2.22
CA PHE A 154 0.24 -3.42 3.20
C PHE A 154 1.37 -4.24 2.56
N ALA A 155 1.39 -4.38 1.23
CA ALA A 155 2.34 -5.21 0.53
C ALA A 155 3.82 -4.93 0.90
N PRO A 156 4.29 -3.67 1.04
CA PRO A 156 5.66 -3.41 1.50
C PRO A 156 5.95 -4.01 2.89
N THR A 157 5.01 -3.86 3.84
CA THR A 157 5.16 -4.40 5.20
C THR A 157 5.07 -5.93 5.20
N ILE A 158 4.10 -6.50 4.48
CA ILE A 158 3.91 -7.95 4.35
C ILE A 158 5.20 -8.60 3.83
N ILE A 159 5.70 -8.11 2.70
CA ILE A 159 6.91 -8.67 2.08
C ILE A 159 8.12 -8.48 2.99
N GLY A 160 8.27 -7.31 3.61
CA GLY A 160 9.38 -7.02 4.52
C GLY A 160 9.41 -7.95 5.74
N LEU A 161 8.27 -8.16 6.42
CA LEU A 161 8.17 -9.08 7.55
C LEU A 161 8.46 -10.53 7.14
N ARG A 162 7.97 -10.93 5.97
CA ARG A 162 8.22 -12.28 5.46
C ARG A 162 9.70 -12.50 5.10
N GLN A 163 10.37 -11.48 4.57
CA GLN A 163 11.81 -11.51 4.29
C GLN A 163 12.65 -11.53 5.58
N SER A 164 12.15 -10.98 6.69
CA SER A 164 12.77 -11.13 8.01
C SER A 164 12.47 -12.45 8.71
N GLY A 165 11.77 -13.39 8.06
CA GLY A 165 11.47 -14.72 8.60
C GLY A 165 10.20 -14.80 9.45
N SER A 166 9.40 -13.74 9.51
CA SER A 166 8.14 -13.75 10.25
C SER A 166 7.06 -14.57 9.52
N SER A 167 6.25 -15.29 10.28
CA SER A 167 5.02 -15.90 9.79
C SER A 167 3.92 -14.85 9.70
N VAL A 168 3.39 -14.64 8.50
CA VAL A 168 2.34 -13.64 8.24
C VAL A 168 0.99 -14.32 8.07
N TYR A 169 -0.02 -13.78 8.76
CA TYR A 169 -1.42 -14.17 8.72
C TYR A 169 -2.26 -13.00 8.24
N LEU A 170 -3.31 -13.29 7.49
CA LEU A 170 -4.22 -12.27 6.96
C LEU A 170 -5.66 -12.60 7.36
N LEU A 171 -6.29 -11.69 8.10
CA LEU A 171 -7.71 -11.72 8.45
C LEU A 171 -8.44 -10.64 7.65
N CYS A 172 -9.27 -11.07 6.70
CA CYS A 172 -10.12 -10.20 5.90
C CYS A 172 -11.56 -10.25 6.43
N ILE A 173 -12.10 -9.10 6.85
CA ILE A 173 -13.40 -9.05 7.55
C ILE A 173 -14.60 -9.32 6.62
N THR A 174 -14.48 -8.99 5.34
CA THR A 174 -15.53 -9.27 4.34
C THR A 174 -14.98 -10.00 3.12
N VAL A 175 -15.89 -10.59 2.34
CA VAL A 175 -15.57 -11.13 1.01
C VAL A 175 -15.58 -10.06 -0.09
N GLY A 176 -15.84 -8.78 0.25
CA GLY A 176 -15.94 -7.70 -0.73
C GLY A 176 -17.21 -7.78 -1.60
N ASP A 177 -18.38 -8.11 -1.04
CA ASP A 177 -19.60 -8.39 -1.82
C ASP A 177 -20.47 -7.17 -2.15
N HIS A 178 -20.01 -5.94 -1.97
CA HIS A 178 -20.83 -4.75 -2.24
C HIS A 178 -21.41 -4.71 -3.67
N ASP A 179 -20.65 -5.24 -4.64
CA ASP A 179 -21.04 -5.32 -6.05
C ASP A 179 -21.60 -6.71 -6.46
N GLY A 180 -21.88 -7.60 -5.50
CA GLY A 180 -22.32 -8.99 -5.77
C GLY A 180 -21.21 -9.90 -6.33
N LEU A 181 -19.94 -9.54 -6.12
CA LEU A 181 -18.76 -10.23 -6.66
C LEU A 181 -17.93 -10.95 -5.59
N GLY A 182 -18.49 -11.16 -4.39
CA GLY A 182 -17.75 -11.65 -3.22
C GLY A 182 -17.10 -13.01 -3.42
N GLN A 183 -17.79 -13.97 -4.05
CA GLN A 183 -17.20 -15.29 -4.34
C GLN A 183 -15.98 -15.20 -5.25
N LYS A 184 -16.06 -14.32 -6.27
CA LYS A 184 -14.94 -14.08 -7.17
C LYS A 184 -13.78 -13.39 -6.44
N ARG A 185 -14.07 -12.34 -5.67
CA ARG A 185 -13.07 -11.58 -4.90
C ARG A 185 -12.39 -12.41 -3.83
N LYS A 186 -13.09 -13.41 -3.25
CA LYS A 186 -12.51 -14.41 -2.35
C LYS A 186 -11.40 -15.22 -3.03
N ILE A 187 -11.65 -15.68 -4.26
CA ILE A 187 -10.68 -16.42 -5.07
C ILE A 187 -9.51 -15.51 -5.46
N GLU A 188 -9.82 -14.29 -5.93
CA GLU A 188 -8.81 -13.29 -6.29
C GLU A 188 -7.87 -12.96 -5.11
N LEU A 189 -8.41 -12.79 -3.90
CA LEU A 189 -7.63 -12.58 -2.68
C LEU A 189 -6.71 -13.76 -2.37
N SER A 190 -7.21 -15.00 -2.47
CA SER A 190 -6.39 -16.20 -2.27
C SER A 190 -5.17 -16.23 -3.20
N HIS A 191 -5.37 -15.89 -4.48
CA HIS A 191 -4.27 -15.78 -5.45
C HIS A 191 -3.31 -14.63 -5.11
N ALA A 192 -3.83 -13.45 -4.76
CA ALA A 192 -3.01 -12.28 -4.40
C ALA A 192 -2.12 -12.56 -3.17
N VAL A 193 -2.69 -13.19 -2.14
CA VAL A 193 -2.00 -13.59 -0.91
C VAL A 193 -0.87 -14.58 -1.20
N ASN A 194 -1.12 -15.57 -2.07
CA ASN A 194 -0.07 -16.49 -2.52
C ASN A 194 1.05 -15.77 -3.31
N ILE A 195 0.71 -14.76 -4.13
CA ILE A 195 1.70 -13.95 -4.85
C ILE A 195 2.56 -13.12 -3.89
N LEU A 196 1.96 -12.54 -2.85
CA LEU A 196 2.67 -11.88 -1.74
C LEU A 196 3.47 -12.86 -0.87
N GLY A 197 3.31 -14.16 -1.14
CA GLY A 197 4.09 -15.21 -0.53
C GLY A 197 3.57 -15.64 0.84
N ILE A 198 2.33 -15.32 1.19
CA ILE A 198 1.66 -15.83 2.36
C ILE A 198 1.02 -17.18 1.99
N SER A 199 1.15 -18.18 2.86
CA SER A 199 0.46 -19.47 2.69
C SER A 199 -1.04 -19.26 2.74
N VAL A 200 -1.80 -19.90 1.83
CA VAL A 200 -3.27 -19.85 1.83
C VAL A 200 -3.87 -20.37 3.14
N ASN A 201 -3.17 -21.25 3.86
CA ASN A 201 -3.61 -21.72 5.19
C ASN A 201 -3.57 -20.62 6.26
N ASN A 202 -2.84 -19.53 6.01
CA ASN A 202 -2.75 -18.37 6.90
C ASN A 202 -3.75 -17.26 6.51
N LEU A 203 -4.62 -17.50 5.53
CA LEU A 203 -5.66 -16.59 5.08
C LEU A 203 -7.01 -16.97 5.70
N MET A 204 -7.62 -16.03 6.41
CA MET A 204 -8.97 -16.15 6.96
C MET A 204 -9.84 -15.07 6.35
N ILE A 205 -10.90 -15.47 5.66
CA ILE A 205 -11.86 -14.55 5.04
C ILE A 205 -13.19 -14.76 5.74
N MET A 206 -13.66 -13.72 6.43
CA MET A 206 -14.91 -13.74 7.16
C MET A 206 -16.06 -13.33 6.25
N ASN A 207 -17.27 -13.77 6.61
CA ASN A 207 -18.51 -13.41 5.93
C ASN A 207 -19.68 -13.38 6.92
N TYR A 208 -19.56 -12.57 7.98
CA TYR A 208 -20.63 -12.42 8.95
C TYR A 208 -21.64 -11.38 8.47
N GLU A 209 -22.93 -11.66 8.64
CA GLU A 209 -24.01 -10.70 8.32
C GLU A 209 -23.90 -9.38 9.08
N SER A 210 -23.23 -9.38 10.24
CA SER A 210 -22.98 -8.20 11.05
C SER A 210 -21.98 -7.21 10.43
N PHE A 211 -21.20 -7.62 9.41
CA PHE A 211 -20.20 -6.79 8.74
C PHE A 211 -20.45 -6.76 7.24
N ARG A 212 -21.43 -5.94 6.83
CA ARG A 212 -21.72 -5.73 5.41
C ARG A 212 -20.62 -4.93 4.74
N ASP A 213 -20.24 -5.35 3.55
CA ASP A 213 -19.32 -4.60 2.70
C ASP A 213 -19.96 -3.32 2.16
N GLY A 214 -19.14 -2.30 1.89
CA GLY A 214 -19.58 -0.98 1.45
C GLY A 214 -19.40 0.11 2.51
N PHE A 215 -20.01 1.27 2.28
CA PHE A 215 -19.79 2.48 3.10
C PHE A 215 -20.72 2.51 4.33
N VAL A 216 -20.61 1.49 5.16
CA VAL A 216 -21.43 1.33 6.39
C VAL A 216 -20.52 1.23 7.60
N SER A 217 -20.94 1.74 8.76
CA SER A 217 -20.13 1.58 9.97
C SER A 217 -20.41 0.21 10.60
N TRP A 218 -19.34 -0.51 10.94
CA TRP A 218 -19.44 -1.75 11.70
C TRP A 218 -19.48 -1.48 13.21
N ASN A 219 -20.10 -2.39 13.96
CA ASN A 219 -20.06 -2.38 15.41
C ASN A 219 -18.65 -2.81 15.88
N ARG A 220 -17.96 -1.94 16.62
CA ARG A 220 -16.57 -2.16 17.02
C ARG A 220 -16.42 -3.23 18.10
N GLU A 221 -17.41 -3.40 18.98
CA GLU A 221 -17.38 -4.39 20.07
C GLU A 221 -17.43 -5.82 19.51
N LYS A 222 -18.41 -6.09 18.62
CA LYS A 222 -18.51 -7.39 17.94
C LYS A 222 -17.27 -7.71 17.12
N LEU A 223 -16.72 -6.71 16.43
CA LEU A 223 -15.50 -6.88 15.64
C LEU A 223 -14.29 -7.13 16.55
N ALA A 224 -14.20 -6.45 17.69
CA ALA A 224 -13.16 -6.64 18.69
C ALA A 224 -13.16 -8.08 19.23
N ASP A 225 -14.31 -8.64 19.56
CA ASP A 225 -14.41 -10.03 20.05
C ASP A 225 -13.87 -11.04 19.03
N ILE A 226 -14.16 -10.82 17.75
CA ILE A 226 -13.71 -11.69 16.66
C ILE A 226 -12.20 -11.54 16.46
N ILE A 227 -11.68 -10.32 16.44
CA ILE A 227 -10.25 -10.05 16.31
C ILE A 227 -9.49 -10.68 17.48
N LEU A 228 -9.97 -10.49 18.72
CA LEU A 228 -9.33 -11.05 19.92
C LEU A 228 -9.23 -12.57 19.84
N ARG A 229 -10.31 -13.24 19.41
CA ARG A 229 -10.31 -14.69 19.21
C ARG A 229 -9.20 -15.14 18.25
N HIS A 230 -9.03 -14.44 17.13
CA HIS A 230 -7.98 -14.79 16.16
C HIS A 230 -6.57 -14.49 16.68
N ILE A 231 -6.40 -13.40 17.43
CA ILE A 231 -5.13 -13.10 18.09
C ILE A 231 -4.71 -14.26 19.02
N GLN A 232 -5.66 -14.79 19.79
CA GLN A 232 -5.41 -15.87 20.74
C GLN A 232 -5.20 -17.23 20.06
N ILE A 233 -6.07 -17.62 19.12
CA ILE A 233 -5.96 -18.92 18.41
C ILE A 233 -4.66 -19.01 17.62
N LEU A 234 -4.27 -17.89 16.99
CA LEU A 234 -3.07 -17.84 16.18
C LEU A 234 -1.83 -17.47 17.00
N ASP A 235 -1.93 -17.23 18.31
CA ASP A 235 -0.78 -16.90 19.18
C ASP A 235 0.18 -15.90 18.50
N VAL A 236 -0.39 -14.75 18.11
CA VAL A 236 0.33 -13.72 17.33
C VAL A 236 0.92 -12.67 18.26
N ASP A 237 2.17 -12.31 18.01
CA ASP A 237 2.91 -11.30 18.78
C ASP A 237 2.81 -9.90 18.16
N THR A 238 2.28 -9.80 16.94
CA THR A 238 2.21 -8.54 16.20
C THR A 238 0.88 -8.43 15.47
N VAL A 239 0.15 -7.35 15.68
CA VAL A 239 -1.11 -7.04 14.98
C VAL A 239 -0.92 -5.78 14.15
N VAL A 240 -1.27 -5.83 12.87
CA VAL A 240 -1.16 -4.70 11.93
C VAL A 240 -2.53 -4.39 11.33
N THR A 241 -2.97 -3.13 11.38
CA THR A 241 -4.23 -2.71 10.73
C THR A 241 -4.15 -1.23 10.29
N PHE A 242 -5.27 -0.66 9.87
CA PHE A 242 -5.38 0.75 9.51
C PHE A 242 -5.29 1.67 10.74
N ASP A 243 -4.97 2.95 10.54
CA ASP A 243 -5.09 3.95 11.61
C ASP A 243 -6.52 4.53 11.72
N GLY A 244 -6.71 5.47 12.65
CA GLY A 244 -8.02 6.10 12.90
C GLY A 244 -8.59 6.92 11.74
N ARG A 245 -7.84 7.15 10.67
CA ARG A 245 -8.31 7.79 9.43
C ARG A 245 -8.57 6.77 8.31
N GLY A 246 -8.27 5.49 8.52
CA GLY A 246 -8.60 4.40 7.62
C GLY A 246 -7.90 4.44 6.27
N VAL A 247 -6.82 5.23 6.12
CA VAL A 247 -6.09 5.57 4.88
C VAL A 247 -6.92 6.35 3.85
N SER A 248 -8.12 5.88 3.52
CA SER A 248 -9.06 6.44 2.56
C SER A 248 -10.31 7.04 3.21
N SER A 249 -10.34 7.16 4.54
CA SER A 249 -11.54 7.55 5.31
C SER A 249 -12.72 6.59 5.17
N HIS A 250 -12.43 5.33 4.82
CA HIS A 250 -13.46 4.30 4.69
C HIS A 250 -13.96 3.83 6.07
N PRO A 251 -15.28 3.80 6.34
CA PRO A 251 -15.85 3.39 7.62
C PRO A 251 -15.38 2.01 8.08
N ASN A 252 -15.32 1.03 7.17
CA ASN A 252 -14.85 -0.33 7.48
C ASN A 252 -13.38 -0.34 7.95
N HIS A 253 -12.51 0.47 7.34
CA HIS A 253 -11.09 0.56 7.72
C HIS A 253 -10.95 1.20 9.11
N ILE A 254 -11.73 2.27 9.34
CA ILE A 254 -11.81 2.95 10.63
C ILE A 254 -12.38 2.00 11.70
N ALA A 255 -13.33 1.13 11.35
CA ALA A 255 -13.90 0.15 12.26
C ALA A 255 -12.86 -0.89 12.69
N CYS A 256 -12.01 -1.38 11.77
CA CYS A 256 -10.88 -2.25 12.11
C CYS A 256 -9.96 -1.59 13.14
N PHE A 257 -9.59 -0.32 12.92
CA PHE A 257 -8.80 0.45 13.89
C PHE A 257 -9.51 0.58 15.24
N ARG A 258 -10.79 0.98 15.26
CA ARG A 258 -11.57 1.19 16.49
C ARG A 258 -11.73 -0.10 17.30
N ALA A 259 -11.90 -1.23 16.64
CA ALA A 259 -12.01 -2.53 17.31
C ALA A 259 -10.69 -2.93 17.98
N VAL A 260 -9.56 -2.80 17.27
CA VAL A 260 -8.23 -3.07 17.84
C VAL A 260 -7.91 -2.07 18.96
N GLN A 261 -8.23 -0.79 18.79
CA GLN A 261 -8.05 0.23 19.82
C GLN A 261 -8.86 -0.07 21.08
N LEU A 262 -10.09 -0.59 20.94
CA LEU A 262 -10.93 -1.01 22.06
C LEU A 262 -10.27 -2.16 22.84
N LEU A 263 -9.83 -3.22 22.16
CA LEU A 263 -9.11 -4.33 22.79
C LEU A 263 -7.87 -3.86 23.54
N TYR A 264 -7.10 -2.97 22.91
CA TYR A 264 -5.89 -2.43 23.49
C TYR A 264 -6.18 -1.57 24.73
N SER A 265 -7.19 -0.69 24.68
CA SER A 265 -7.58 0.19 25.79
C SER A 265 -8.16 -0.57 26.99
N ASN A 266 -8.83 -1.69 26.71
CA ASN A 266 -9.37 -2.58 27.73
C ASN A 266 -8.29 -3.48 28.36
N GLY A 267 -7.09 -3.54 27.80
CA GLY A 267 -6.03 -4.46 28.24
C GLY A 267 -6.33 -5.92 27.88
N SER A 268 -7.15 -6.16 26.84
CA SER A 268 -7.55 -7.50 26.41
C SER A 268 -6.55 -8.15 25.46
N ILE A 269 -5.68 -7.36 24.83
CA ILE A 269 -4.61 -7.87 23.97
C ILE A 269 -3.54 -8.54 24.84
N PRO A 270 -3.05 -9.74 24.49
CA PRO A 270 -1.97 -10.42 25.21
C PRO A 270 -0.76 -9.51 25.45
N ALA A 271 -0.10 -9.65 26.61
CA ALA A 271 0.95 -8.74 27.05
C ALA A 271 2.20 -8.75 26.14
N ASP A 272 2.43 -9.86 25.45
CA ASP A 272 3.49 -10.08 24.47
C ASP A 272 3.13 -9.62 23.06
N ALA A 273 1.85 -9.29 22.81
CA ALA A 273 1.37 -8.83 21.52
C ALA A 273 1.44 -7.30 21.37
N GLN A 274 2.03 -6.85 20.27
CA GLN A 274 2.19 -5.44 19.93
C GLN A 274 1.25 -5.04 18.79
N VAL A 275 0.71 -3.83 18.87
CA VAL A 275 -0.21 -3.30 17.85
C VAL A 275 0.43 -2.17 17.06
N PHE A 276 0.42 -2.31 15.74
CA PHE A 276 0.87 -1.32 14.79
C PHE A 276 -0.24 -0.92 13.82
N VAL A 277 -0.23 0.36 13.43
CA VAL A 277 -1.22 0.92 12.49
C VAL A 277 -0.52 1.61 11.32
N LEU A 278 -1.07 1.42 10.12
CA LEU A 278 -0.60 2.09 8.91
C LEU A 278 -1.00 3.55 8.90
N GLU A 279 0.00 4.44 8.79
CA GLU A 279 -0.22 5.88 8.82
C GLU A 279 -1.00 6.38 7.60
N SER A 280 -2.10 7.08 7.85
CA SER A 280 -2.79 7.88 6.86
C SER A 280 -2.02 9.16 6.59
N VAL A 281 -1.65 9.38 5.33
CA VAL A 281 -1.03 10.63 4.89
C VAL A 281 -2.02 11.52 4.12
N PRO A 282 -1.83 12.84 4.12
CA PRO A 282 -2.57 13.76 3.24
C PRO A 282 -2.46 13.36 1.76
N VAL A 283 -3.47 13.70 0.95
CA VAL A 283 -3.54 13.31 -0.48
C VAL A 283 -2.29 13.72 -1.26
N TRP A 284 -1.75 14.91 -1.03
CA TRP A 284 -0.53 15.37 -1.70
C TRP A 284 0.67 14.47 -1.40
N ARG A 285 0.83 13.99 -0.17
CA ARG A 285 1.89 13.03 0.19
C ARG A 285 1.69 11.66 -0.45
N LYS A 286 0.45 11.30 -0.81
CA LYS A 286 0.17 10.01 -1.45
C LYS A 286 0.81 9.90 -2.82
N TYR A 287 1.02 11.01 -3.52
CA TYR A 287 1.41 11.01 -4.94
C TYR A 287 2.74 11.71 -5.26
N ILE A 288 3.50 12.15 -4.25
CA ILE A 288 4.84 12.76 -4.43
C ILE A 288 5.91 11.81 -3.86
N ILE A 289 6.03 10.63 -4.47
CA ILE A 289 6.80 9.47 -3.97
C ILE A 289 8.23 9.83 -3.53
N ALA A 290 9.00 10.54 -4.36
CA ALA A 290 10.43 10.76 -4.09
C ALA A 290 10.68 11.71 -2.92
N LEU A 291 9.90 12.80 -2.83
CA LEU A 291 9.97 13.75 -1.72
C LEU A 291 9.44 13.11 -0.42
N ASP A 292 8.37 12.33 -0.54
CA ASP A 292 7.76 11.66 0.59
C ASP A 292 8.66 10.57 1.19
N ALA A 293 9.45 9.86 0.37
CA ALA A 293 10.46 8.92 0.84
C ALA A 293 11.48 9.58 1.79
N ALA A 294 11.96 10.78 1.45
CA ALA A 294 12.86 11.54 2.30
C ALA A 294 12.17 11.95 3.61
N ILE A 295 10.97 12.54 3.54
CA ILE A 295 10.20 12.97 4.71
C ILE A 295 9.91 11.80 5.65
N SER A 296 9.46 10.66 5.12
CA SER A 296 9.17 9.47 5.90
C SER A 296 10.43 8.85 6.51
N SER A 297 11.58 8.97 5.84
CA SER A 297 12.86 8.55 6.43
C SER A 297 13.29 9.41 7.62
N PHE A 298 12.83 10.66 7.75
CA PHE A 298 13.11 11.47 8.94
C PHE A 298 12.12 11.26 10.07
N HIS A 299 10.82 11.14 9.76
CA HIS A 299 9.77 11.16 10.79
C HIS A 299 9.29 9.79 11.27
N SER A 300 9.39 8.75 10.45
CA SER A 300 8.74 7.48 10.77
C SER A 300 9.66 6.56 11.56
N THR A 301 9.18 6.11 12.72
CA THR A 301 9.88 5.14 13.57
C THR A 301 9.99 3.79 12.89
N PHE A 302 8.91 3.34 12.25
CA PHE A 302 8.85 2.07 11.52
C PHE A 302 8.56 2.34 10.05
N LEU A 303 9.41 1.81 9.17
CA LEU A 303 9.45 2.14 7.75
C LEU A 303 9.81 0.89 6.95
N TYR A 304 8.92 0.50 6.03
CA TYR A 304 9.19 -0.51 5.01
C TYR A 304 9.20 0.15 3.65
N VAL A 305 10.32 0.01 2.94
CA VAL A 305 10.49 0.46 1.56
C VAL A 305 10.59 -0.77 0.67
N SER A 306 9.71 -0.84 -0.34
CA SER A 306 9.70 -1.90 -1.34
C SER A 306 10.97 -1.87 -2.18
N SER A 307 11.63 -3.02 -2.29
CA SER A 307 12.62 -3.24 -3.34
C SER A 307 11.93 -3.27 -4.71
N PHE A 308 12.72 -3.19 -5.79
CA PHE A 308 12.18 -3.33 -7.13
C PHE A 308 11.40 -4.65 -7.32
N SER A 309 11.95 -5.76 -6.80
CA SER A 309 11.27 -7.07 -6.83
C SER A 309 9.96 -7.06 -6.04
N ALA A 310 9.96 -6.46 -4.84
CA ALA A 310 8.75 -6.33 -4.02
C ALA A 310 7.69 -5.47 -4.71
N TYR A 311 8.08 -4.37 -5.36
CA TYR A 311 7.18 -3.53 -6.14
C TYR A 311 6.51 -4.30 -7.29
N ILE A 312 7.27 -5.07 -8.06
CA ILE A 312 6.72 -5.94 -9.12
C ILE A 312 5.79 -7.02 -8.53
N CYS A 313 6.16 -7.60 -7.38
CA CYS A 313 5.32 -8.55 -6.66
C CYS A 313 3.97 -7.92 -6.25
N THR A 314 3.98 -6.70 -5.68
CA THR A 314 2.77 -5.94 -5.35
C THR A 314 1.90 -5.69 -6.57
N TRP A 315 2.50 -5.31 -7.70
CA TRP A 315 1.76 -5.15 -8.96
C TRP A 315 1.08 -6.44 -9.40
N ARG A 316 1.80 -7.56 -9.35
CA ARG A 316 1.25 -8.88 -9.70
C ARG A 316 0.10 -9.29 -8.75
N ALA A 317 0.25 -9.02 -7.46
CA ALA A 317 -0.78 -9.29 -6.46
C ALA A 317 -2.04 -8.45 -6.73
N MET A 318 -1.89 -7.16 -6.99
CA MET A 318 -3.03 -6.31 -7.35
C MET A 318 -3.68 -6.72 -8.67
N LEU A 319 -2.91 -7.15 -9.67
CA LEU A 319 -3.44 -7.65 -10.94
C LEU A 319 -4.22 -8.97 -10.79
N ALA A 320 -4.01 -9.73 -9.71
CA ALA A 320 -4.85 -10.89 -9.40
C ALA A 320 -6.28 -10.49 -9.01
N HIS A 321 -6.48 -9.27 -8.49
CA HIS A 321 -7.80 -8.67 -8.24
C HIS A 321 -8.47 -8.15 -9.52
N SER A 322 -8.60 -9.03 -10.52
CA SER A 322 -9.06 -8.69 -11.86
C SER A 322 -10.44 -8.01 -11.89
N SER A 323 -11.30 -8.30 -10.91
CA SER A 323 -12.63 -7.68 -10.78
C SER A 323 -12.58 -6.25 -10.25
N GLN A 324 -11.47 -5.86 -9.61
CA GLN A 324 -11.29 -4.57 -8.95
C GLN A 324 -10.37 -3.64 -9.73
N MET A 325 -9.72 -4.13 -10.78
CA MET A 325 -8.84 -3.36 -11.65
C MET A 325 -9.63 -2.43 -12.60
N VAL A 326 -9.88 -1.21 -12.13
CA VAL A 326 -10.37 -0.07 -12.92
C VAL A 326 -9.23 0.91 -13.23
N TRP A 327 -9.41 1.80 -14.22
CA TRP A 327 -8.32 2.64 -14.76
C TRP A 327 -7.54 3.42 -13.69
N PHE A 328 -8.22 4.00 -12.69
CA PHE A 328 -7.58 4.77 -11.63
C PHE A 328 -6.78 3.89 -10.64
N ARG A 329 -7.02 2.57 -10.59
CA ARG A 329 -6.18 1.65 -9.80
C ARG A 329 -4.79 1.51 -10.41
N TYR A 330 -4.65 1.58 -11.73
CA TYR A 330 -3.33 1.61 -12.37
C TYR A 330 -2.57 2.87 -11.99
N LEU A 331 -3.24 4.02 -11.93
CA LEU A 331 -2.63 5.27 -11.44
C LEU A 331 -2.22 5.14 -9.98
N TYR A 332 -3.07 4.54 -9.14
CA TYR A 332 -2.70 4.24 -7.76
C TYR A 332 -1.45 3.35 -7.70
N LEU A 333 -1.36 2.30 -8.51
CA LEU A 333 -0.20 1.40 -8.53
C LEU A 333 1.10 2.09 -8.95
N ILE A 334 1.03 3.07 -9.84
CA ILE A 334 2.21 3.82 -10.32
C ILE A 334 2.62 4.89 -9.30
N PHE A 335 1.64 5.64 -8.76
CA PHE A 335 1.91 6.89 -8.07
C PHE A 335 1.72 6.84 -6.56
N SER A 336 1.00 5.84 -6.02
CA SER A 336 0.74 5.78 -4.59
C SER A 336 1.99 5.43 -3.80
N ARG A 337 2.29 6.24 -2.78
CA ARG A 337 3.32 5.92 -1.81
C ARG A 337 3.11 4.56 -1.17
N TYR A 338 1.87 4.09 -0.98
CA TYR A 338 1.61 2.85 -0.22
C TYR A 338 2.08 1.59 -0.94
N ILE A 339 2.32 1.67 -2.25
CA ILE A 339 2.90 0.57 -3.04
C ILE A 339 4.42 0.49 -2.85
N LEU A 340 5.05 1.60 -2.50
CA LEU A 340 6.50 1.72 -2.33
C LEU A 340 6.94 1.81 -0.87
N ILE A 341 6.13 2.42 -0.02
CA ILE A 341 6.50 2.85 1.33
C ILE A 341 5.31 2.66 2.27
N ASN A 342 5.51 1.82 3.28
CA ASN A 342 4.63 1.78 4.44
C ASN A 342 5.32 2.40 5.64
N THR A 343 4.63 3.30 6.32
CA THR A 343 5.05 3.82 7.62
C THR A 343 4.04 3.42 8.67
N LEU A 344 4.55 2.90 9.77
CA LEU A 344 3.74 2.30 10.82
C LEU A 344 3.97 3.05 12.13
N ARG A 345 2.91 3.15 12.94
CA ARG A 345 2.98 3.64 14.31
C ARG A 345 2.56 2.56 15.26
N ARG A 346 3.23 2.49 16.41
CA ARG A 346 2.76 1.68 17.53
C ARG A 346 1.65 2.42 18.28
N ILE A 347 0.57 1.72 18.62
CA ILE A 347 -0.39 2.22 19.61
C ILE A 347 0.26 2.06 20.99
N HIS A 348 0.44 3.17 21.73
CA HIS A 348 1.02 3.14 23.07
C HIS A 348 -0.09 3.06 24.12
N LEU A 349 0.13 2.28 25.18
CA LEU A 349 -0.70 2.33 26.39
C LEU A 349 -0.64 3.75 26.94
N GLN A 350 -1.76 4.47 26.92
CA GLN A 350 -1.91 5.56 27.89
C GLN A 350 -1.89 4.89 29.27
N GLN A 351 -0.87 5.19 30.07
CA GLN A 351 -0.88 4.83 31.49
C GLN A 351 -2.21 5.30 32.08
N ARG A 352 -2.98 4.38 32.68
CA ARG A 352 -4.20 4.74 33.38
C ARG A 352 -3.80 5.57 34.60
N TYR A 353 -3.94 6.89 34.49
CA TYR A 353 -3.85 7.76 35.64
C TYR A 353 -5.13 7.58 36.46
N TYR A 354 -5.01 7.00 37.66
CA TYR A 354 -6.11 6.91 38.58
C TYR A 354 -6.44 8.32 39.09
N VAL A 355 -7.61 8.84 38.70
CA VAL A 355 -8.14 10.08 39.27
C VAL A 355 -8.88 9.69 40.55
N TYR A 356 -8.26 9.92 41.71
CA TYR A 356 -8.93 9.74 42.99
C TYR A 356 -10.05 10.77 43.14
N LYS A 357 -11.24 10.35 43.57
CA LYS A 357 -12.32 11.28 43.93
C LYS A 357 -11.80 12.22 45.02
N LYS A 358 -11.90 13.53 44.80
CA LYS A 358 -11.81 14.48 45.92
C LYS A 358 -12.93 14.13 46.89
N LYS A 359 -12.58 13.78 48.14
CA LYS A 359 -13.54 13.85 49.24
C LYS A 359 -13.92 15.33 49.36
N LEU A 360 -15.19 15.62 49.16
CA LEU A 360 -15.77 16.93 49.47
C LEU A 360 -15.87 17.09 50.98
#